data_AF-A0A6I2V5U8-F1
#
_entry.id   AF-A0A6I2V5U8-F1
#
_cell.length_a   1.000
_cell.length_b   1.000
_cell.length_c   1.000
_cell.angle_alpha   90.00
_cell.angle_beta   90.00
_cell.angle_gamma   90.00
#
_symmetry.space_group_name_H-M   'P 1'
#
loop_
_entity.id
_entity.type
_entity.pdbx_description
1 polymer ?
#
loop_
_entity_poly.entity_id
_entity_poly.type
_entity_poly.pdbx_seq_one_letter_code
_entity_poly.pdbx_strand_id
1 'polypeptide(L)'
;AGFNVVATQIGTWALDAERVAAGRPRIGFETDHKSIPNEIGVLNKSVHMNKGCYRGQETVAKVFNLGNPPRRLVMLHLDGSDVAFPAKGAKVENDGVVVGFIGTVARHHELGTIALAIVKRNTPIEAILSIDGVPASQEVIV
;
A
#
# COMPACT_ATOMS: atom_id res chain seq x y z
N ALA A 1 8.01 -4.47 37.33
CA ALA A 1 9.20 -4.46 36.46
C ALA A 1 9.34 -5.79 35.72
N GLY A 2 8.51 -6.06 34.69
CA GLY A 2 8.50 -7.38 34.03
C GLY A 2 8.12 -7.40 32.54
N PHE A 3 7.63 -6.31 31.96
CA PHE A 3 7.36 -6.26 30.50
C PHE A 3 8.63 -6.04 29.68
N ASN A 4 9.57 -5.21 30.15
CA ASN A 4 10.79 -4.82 29.40
C ASN A 4 11.84 -5.93 29.22
N VAL A 5 11.61 -7.15 29.71
CA VAL A 5 12.58 -8.27 29.56
C VAL A 5 12.19 -9.22 28.41
N VAL A 6 10.91 -9.24 28.01
CA VAL A 6 10.40 -10.11 26.94
C VAL A 6 9.54 -9.39 25.89
N ALA A 7 9.13 -8.14 26.15
CA ALA A 7 8.37 -7.32 25.22
C ALA A 7 8.78 -5.85 25.33
N THR A 8 9.50 -5.36 24.33
CA THR A 8 9.88 -3.95 24.22
C THR A 8 8.66 -3.09 23.90
N GLN A 9 8.41 -2.05 24.68
CA GLN A 9 7.37 -1.07 24.36
C GLN A 9 7.78 -0.25 23.14
N ILE A 10 6.89 -0.16 22.15
CA ILE A 10 7.10 0.61 20.93
C ILE A 10 5.93 1.57 20.69
N GLY A 11 6.23 2.72 20.10
CA GLY A 11 5.22 3.68 19.66
C GLY A 11 4.48 3.17 18.42
N THR A 12 3.22 3.59 18.26
CA THR A 12 2.40 3.22 17.10
C THR A 12 2.99 3.73 15.79
N TRP A 13 3.67 4.87 15.80
CA TRP A 13 4.34 5.42 14.61
C TRP A 13 5.50 4.56 14.14
N ALA A 14 6.31 4.02 15.07
CA ALA A 14 7.37 3.09 14.73
C ALA A 14 6.79 1.79 14.15
N LEU A 15 5.71 1.27 14.76
CA LEU A 15 5.01 0.09 14.25
C LEU A 15 4.44 0.30 12.84
N ASP A 16 3.86 1.47 12.57
CA ASP A 16 3.33 1.78 11.25
C ASP A 16 4.45 2.01 10.21
N ALA A 17 5.57 2.62 10.59
CA ALA A 17 6.74 2.75 9.71
C ALA A 17 7.29 1.39 9.28
N GLU A 18 7.51 0.48 10.22
CA GLU A 18 7.96 -0.89 9.93
C GLU A 18 6.95 -1.66 9.07
N ARG A 19 5.65 -1.48 9.33
CA ARG A 19 4.60 -2.12 8.54
C ARG A 19 4.60 -1.62 7.09
N VAL A 20 4.72 -0.30 6.89
CA VAL A 20 4.75 0.32 5.56
C VAL A 20 6.01 -0.11 4.82
N ALA A 21 7.18 -0.09 5.48
CA ALA A 21 8.45 -0.56 4.90
C ALA A 21 8.39 -2.05 4.51
N ALA A 22 7.68 -2.88 5.28
CA ALA A 22 7.46 -4.29 4.95
C ALA A 22 6.40 -4.53 3.85
N GLY A 23 5.85 -3.47 3.24
CA GLY A 23 4.84 -3.58 2.19
C GLY A 23 3.51 -4.16 2.66
N ARG A 24 3.16 -4.01 3.96
CA ARG A 24 2.00 -4.69 4.56
C ARG A 24 0.77 -3.77 4.60
N PRO A 25 -0.24 -4.01 3.73
CA PRO A 25 -1.45 -3.20 3.72
C PRO A 25 -2.33 -3.46 4.94
N ARG A 26 -3.11 -2.45 5.32
CA ARG A 26 -4.12 -2.49 6.39
C ARG A 26 -5.49 -2.20 5.79
N ILE A 27 -6.48 -3.02 6.17
CA ILE A 27 -7.87 -2.83 5.77
C ILE A 27 -8.35 -1.45 6.24
N GLY A 28 -9.03 -0.76 5.34
CA GLY A 28 -9.52 0.59 5.51
C GLY A 28 -8.47 1.68 5.24
N PHE A 29 -7.19 1.34 5.06
CA PHE A 29 -6.12 2.29 4.74
C PHE A 29 -5.67 2.12 3.29
N GLU A 30 -5.17 0.94 2.94
CA GLU A 30 -4.77 0.58 1.58
C GLU A 30 -5.91 -0.12 0.81
N THR A 31 -7.14 0.03 1.27
CA THR A 31 -8.32 -0.62 0.65
C THR A 31 -9.52 0.31 0.63
N ASP A 32 -10.33 0.20 -0.42
CA ASP A 32 -11.63 0.83 -0.55
C ASP A 32 -12.75 -0.21 -0.80
N HIS A 33 -13.97 0.27 -1.07
CA HIS A 33 -15.13 -0.57 -1.36
C HIS A 33 -15.02 -1.37 -2.68
N LYS A 34 -13.99 -1.12 -3.50
CA LYS A 34 -13.72 -1.83 -4.75
C LYS A 34 -12.52 -2.77 -4.63
N SER A 35 -11.81 -2.76 -3.50
CA SER A 35 -10.58 -3.51 -3.33
C SER A 35 -10.81 -5.01 -3.41
N ILE A 36 -9.95 -5.67 -4.19
CA ILE A 36 -9.90 -7.13 -4.27
C ILE A 36 -8.57 -7.65 -3.70
N PRO A 37 -8.54 -8.87 -3.14
CA PRO A 37 -7.33 -9.47 -2.59
C PRO A 37 -6.12 -9.45 -3.55
N ASN A 38 -6.36 -9.59 -4.85
CA ASN A 38 -5.33 -9.62 -5.88
C ASN A 38 -4.57 -8.28 -6.01
N GLU A 39 -5.12 -7.17 -5.53
CA GLU A 39 -4.48 -5.85 -5.61
C GLU A 39 -3.46 -5.60 -4.49
N ILE A 40 -3.54 -6.35 -3.39
CA ILE A 40 -2.89 -6.01 -2.11
C ILE A 40 -1.94 -7.09 -1.58
N GLY A 41 -1.54 -8.06 -2.42
CA GLY A 41 -0.45 -8.98 -2.09
C GLY A 41 -0.76 -10.01 -0.99
N VAL A 42 -2.05 -10.30 -0.78
CA VAL A 42 -2.53 -11.25 0.26
C VAL A 42 -2.87 -12.64 -0.29
N LEU A 43 -2.75 -12.85 -1.60
CA LEU A 43 -2.93 -14.17 -2.21
C LEU A 43 -1.90 -15.15 -1.68
N ASN A 44 -2.32 -16.39 -1.42
CA ASN A 44 -1.52 -17.46 -0.83
C ASN A 44 -0.96 -17.19 0.58
N LYS A 45 -1.28 -16.03 1.18
CA LYS A 45 -0.96 -15.69 2.59
C LYS A 45 -2.21 -15.66 3.44
N SER A 46 -3.20 -14.87 3.04
CA SER A 46 -4.48 -14.72 3.73
C SER A 46 -5.65 -15.28 2.92
N VAL A 47 -5.49 -15.34 1.59
CA VAL A 47 -6.46 -15.97 0.69
C VAL A 47 -5.86 -17.23 0.10
N HIS A 48 -6.38 -18.38 0.53
CA HIS A 48 -5.93 -19.68 0.05
C HIS A 48 -6.65 -20.03 -1.26
N MET A 49 -5.89 -20.29 -2.33
CA MET A 49 -6.47 -20.56 -3.65
C MET A 49 -7.00 -21.99 -3.80
N ASN A 50 -6.51 -22.93 -2.98
CA ASN A 50 -6.85 -24.36 -3.08
C ASN A 50 -7.79 -24.83 -1.95
N LYS A 51 -8.43 -23.92 -1.21
CA LYS A 51 -9.39 -24.31 -0.16
C LYS A 51 -10.80 -24.41 -0.76
N GLY A 52 -11.72 -24.99 0.00
CA GLY A 52 -13.13 -25.07 -0.40
C GLY A 52 -13.78 -23.70 -0.63
N CYS A 53 -15.04 -23.72 -1.08
CA CYS A 53 -15.74 -22.53 -1.52
C CYS A 53 -15.87 -21.44 -0.44
N TYR A 54 -15.53 -20.20 -0.79
CA TYR A 54 -15.76 -19.02 0.06
C TYR A 54 -16.45 -17.90 -0.72
N ARG A 55 -17.08 -16.97 0.01
CA ARG A 55 -17.84 -15.87 -0.60
C ARG A 55 -16.91 -14.94 -1.38
N GLY A 56 -17.29 -14.60 -2.61
CA GLY A 56 -16.51 -13.71 -3.48
C GLY A 56 -15.33 -14.36 -4.20
N GLN A 57 -15.14 -15.69 -4.09
CA GLN A 57 -14.02 -16.39 -4.71
C GLN A 57 -13.99 -16.31 -6.24
N GLU A 58 -15.14 -16.16 -6.90
CA GLU A 58 -15.22 -16.15 -8.36
C GLU A 58 -14.41 -15.01 -8.94
N THR A 59 -14.56 -13.79 -8.39
CA THR A 59 -13.78 -12.62 -8.79
C THR A 59 -12.28 -12.83 -8.54
N VAL A 60 -11.93 -13.36 -7.37
CA VAL A 60 -10.53 -13.63 -6.99
C VAL A 60 -9.88 -14.64 -7.94
N ALA A 61 -10.54 -15.77 -8.17
CA ALA A 61 -10.07 -16.85 -9.02
C ALA A 61 -9.99 -16.44 -10.49
N LYS A 62 -10.98 -15.68 -10.98
CA LYS A 62 -10.97 -15.16 -12.35
C LYS A 62 -9.77 -14.24 -12.58
N VAL A 63 -9.54 -13.28 -11.68
CA VAL A 63 -8.38 -12.37 -11.80
C VAL A 63 -7.07 -13.13 -11.64
N PHE A 64 -7.00 -14.12 -10.75
CA PHE A 64 -5.80 -14.92 -10.54
C PHE A 64 -5.41 -15.76 -11.76
N ASN A 65 -6.39 -16.39 -12.44
CA ASN A 65 -6.11 -17.33 -13.52
C ASN A 65 -6.04 -16.67 -14.91
N LEU A 66 -6.85 -15.64 -15.17
CA LEU A 66 -7.08 -15.14 -16.52
C LEU A 66 -6.55 -13.73 -16.76
N GLY A 67 -6.13 -13.00 -15.72
CA GLY A 67 -5.90 -11.57 -15.87
C GLY A 67 -4.91 -10.97 -14.91
N ASN A 68 -4.91 -9.65 -14.93
CA ASN A 68 -4.16 -8.81 -14.02
C ASN A 68 -5.16 -8.00 -13.19
N PRO A 69 -4.89 -7.76 -11.89
CA PRO A 69 -5.74 -6.89 -11.10
C PRO A 69 -5.75 -5.48 -11.71
N PRO A 70 -6.88 -4.74 -11.67
CA PRO A 70 -6.97 -3.43 -12.31
C PRO A 70 -6.10 -2.36 -11.63
N ARG A 71 -5.74 -2.59 -10.36
CA ARG A 71 -4.87 -1.74 -9.55
C ARG A 71 -3.75 -2.58 -8.93
N ARG A 72 -2.74 -1.91 -8.40
CA ARG A 72 -1.65 -2.53 -7.66
C ARG A 72 -1.30 -1.71 -6.43
N LEU A 73 -0.85 -2.42 -5.39
CA LEU A 73 -0.19 -1.83 -4.25
C LEU A 73 1.24 -1.46 -4.60
N VAL A 74 1.63 -0.24 -4.27
CA VAL A 74 2.99 0.28 -4.40
C VAL A 74 3.43 0.92 -3.09
N MET A 75 4.74 0.93 -2.86
CA MET A 75 5.36 1.81 -1.88
C MET A 75 5.82 3.07 -2.60
N LEU A 76 5.51 4.23 -2.06
CA LEU A 76 5.94 5.52 -2.55
C LEU A 76 7.06 6.04 -1.66
N HIS A 77 8.15 6.52 -2.26
CA HIS A 77 9.16 7.33 -1.58
C HIS A 77 8.87 8.79 -1.87
N LEU A 78 8.34 9.49 -0.86
CA LEU A 78 7.97 10.89 -0.99
C LEU A 78 9.20 11.76 -0.82
N ASP A 79 9.36 12.74 -1.69
CA ASP A 79 10.36 13.77 -1.51
C ASP A 79 10.10 14.49 -0.18
N GLY A 80 11.04 14.40 0.75
CA GLY A 80 10.91 14.90 2.12
C GLY A 80 11.05 16.42 2.23
N SER A 81 10.84 17.15 1.12
CA SER A 81 10.95 18.60 1.01
C SER A 81 9.81 19.33 1.72
N ASP A 82 8.65 18.68 1.87
CA ASP A 82 7.50 19.25 2.57
C ASP A 82 7.40 18.77 4.03
N VAL A 83 6.91 19.66 4.90
CA VAL A 83 6.86 19.42 6.36
C VAL A 83 5.64 18.57 6.76
N ALA A 84 4.58 18.62 5.95
CA ALA A 84 3.33 17.93 6.22
C ALA A 84 3.23 16.61 5.47
N PHE A 85 2.75 15.56 6.14
CA PHE A 85 2.39 14.32 5.47
C PHE A 85 1.08 14.49 4.70
N PRO A 86 1.00 14.01 3.45
CA PRO A 86 -0.27 13.94 2.75
C PRO A 86 -1.30 13.18 3.58
N ALA A 87 -2.56 13.64 3.54
CA ALA A 87 -3.62 12.96 4.25
C ALA A 87 -3.89 11.58 3.65
N LYS A 88 -4.32 10.64 4.48
CA LYS A 88 -4.87 9.37 3.99
C LYS A 88 -5.98 9.64 2.97
N GLY A 89 -5.93 8.95 1.84
CA GLY A 89 -6.87 9.12 0.74
C GLY A 89 -6.54 10.27 -0.20
N ALA A 90 -5.43 11.00 0.03
CA ALA A 90 -4.92 11.97 -0.92
C ALA A 90 -4.74 11.32 -2.30
N LYS A 91 -5.05 12.08 -3.35
CA LYS A 91 -5.02 11.60 -4.73
C LYS A 91 -3.57 11.42 -5.17
N VAL A 92 -3.31 10.29 -5.80
CA VAL A 92 -2.04 10.06 -6.49
C VAL A 92 -2.25 10.42 -7.94
N GLU A 93 -1.43 11.32 -8.45
CA GLU A 93 -1.52 11.88 -9.80
C GLU A 93 -0.29 11.52 -10.63
N ASN A 94 -0.50 11.29 -11.92
CA ASN A 94 0.55 11.18 -12.93
C ASN A 94 0.26 12.21 -14.01
N ASP A 95 1.16 13.19 -14.19
CA ASP A 95 0.96 14.32 -15.11
C ASP A 95 -0.40 15.03 -14.92
N GLY A 96 -0.81 15.24 -13.66
CA GLY A 96 -2.08 15.88 -13.29
C GLY A 96 -3.33 14.99 -13.44
N VAL A 97 -3.17 13.73 -13.86
CA VAL A 97 -4.27 12.76 -13.95
C VAL A 97 -4.30 11.88 -12.71
N VAL A 98 -5.47 11.80 -12.05
CA VAL A 98 -5.65 10.91 -10.89
C VAL A 98 -5.55 9.44 -11.31
N VAL A 99 -4.54 8.77 -10.76
CA VAL A 99 -4.23 7.36 -10.99
C VAL A 99 -4.42 6.49 -9.76
N GLY A 100 -4.62 7.07 -8.58
CA GLY A 100 -4.69 6.30 -7.35
C GLY A 100 -5.00 7.11 -6.11
N PHE A 101 -4.75 6.50 -4.96
CA PHE A 101 -4.82 7.16 -3.66
C PHE A 101 -3.75 6.65 -2.71
N ILE A 102 -3.31 7.52 -1.80
CA ILE A 102 -2.43 7.16 -0.67
C ILE A 102 -3.25 6.47 0.43
N GLY A 103 -2.69 5.40 0.98
CA GLY A 103 -3.14 4.78 2.22
C GLY A 103 -2.43 5.37 3.42
N THR A 104 -1.48 4.63 3.98
CA THR A 104 -0.68 5.00 5.16
C THR A 104 0.60 5.70 4.72
N VAL A 105 0.87 6.86 5.30
CA VAL A 105 2.17 7.55 5.24
C VAL A 105 2.92 7.33 6.55
N ALA A 106 4.22 7.08 6.49
CA ALA A 106 5.07 6.90 7.66
C ALA A 106 6.48 7.46 7.42
N ARG A 107 7.16 7.83 8.51
CA ARG A 107 8.56 8.24 8.49
C ARG A 107 9.42 7.09 9.00
N HIS A 108 10.07 6.39 8.08
CA HIS A 108 10.98 5.28 8.35
C HIS A 108 12.38 5.82 8.64
N HIS A 109 13.08 5.19 9.59
CA HIS A 109 14.39 5.68 10.04
C HIS A 109 15.48 5.55 8.96
N GLU A 110 15.37 4.57 8.06
CA GLU A 110 16.31 4.36 6.94
C GLU A 110 15.78 4.83 5.58
N LEU A 111 14.47 4.68 5.33
CA LEU A 111 13.89 4.90 4.00
C LEU A 111 13.34 6.33 3.83
N GLY A 112 13.36 7.12 4.91
CA GLY A 112 12.76 8.45 4.94
C GLY A 112 11.24 8.41 4.95
N THR A 113 10.60 9.35 4.25
CA THR A 113 9.14 9.43 4.16
C THR A 113 8.64 8.45 3.11
N ILE A 114 7.94 7.42 3.56
CA ILE A 114 7.36 6.37 2.72
C ILE A 114 5.85 6.30 2.88
N ALA A 115 5.15 5.85 1.85
CA ALA A 115 3.73 5.57 1.94
C ALA A 115 3.33 4.31 1.18
N LEU A 116 2.28 3.63 1.62
CA LEU A 116 1.59 2.66 0.77
C LEU A 116 0.50 3.36 -0.03
N ALA A 117 0.38 3.02 -1.30
CA ALA A 117 -0.63 3.56 -2.18
C ALA A 117 -1.22 2.50 -3.10
N ILE A 118 -2.45 2.73 -3.54
CA ILE A 118 -3.09 1.95 -4.60
C ILE A 118 -3.10 2.78 -5.87
N VAL A 119 -2.48 2.27 -6.94
CA VAL A 119 -2.42 2.93 -8.25
C VAL A 119 -3.00 2.04 -9.34
N LYS A 120 -3.55 2.64 -10.40
CA LYS A 120 -4.00 1.92 -11.61
C LYS A 120 -2.84 1.11 -12.17
N ARG A 121 -3.08 -0.14 -12.58
CA ARG A 121 -2.02 -1.04 -13.03
C ARG A 121 -1.35 -0.62 -14.33
N ASN A 122 -2.01 0.20 -15.15
CA ASN A 122 -1.43 0.76 -16.38
C ASN A 122 -0.55 2.00 -16.13
N THR A 123 -0.45 2.49 -14.89
CA THR A 123 0.47 3.58 -14.54
C THR A 123 1.91 3.09 -14.79
N PRO A 124 2.76 3.84 -15.52
CA PRO A 124 4.16 3.46 -15.72
C PRO A 124 4.88 3.30 -14.39
N ILE A 125 5.75 2.28 -14.28
CA ILE A 125 6.46 1.96 -13.04
C ILE A 125 7.56 2.99 -12.72
N GLU A 126 8.17 3.58 -13.75
CA GLU A 126 9.22 4.60 -13.61
C GLU A 126 8.65 6.03 -13.54
N ALA A 127 7.32 6.19 -13.54
CA ALA A 127 6.70 7.50 -13.45
C ALA A 127 6.93 8.10 -12.05
N ILE A 128 7.32 9.37 -12.03
CA ILE A 128 7.30 10.19 -10.81
C ILE A 128 5.88 10.66 -10.61
N LEU A 129 5.28 10.23 -9.51
CA LEU A 129 3.91 10.53 -9.15
C LEU A 129 3.88 11.79 -8.29
N SER A 130 2.74 12.48 -8.26
CA SER A 130 2.53 13.64 -7.40
C SER A 130 1.39 13.38 -6.43
N ILE A 131 1.58 13.81 -5.17
CA ILE A 131 0.56 13.74 -4.12
C ILE A 131 0.54 15.08 -3.42
N ASP A 132 -0.55 15.84 -3.58
CA ASP A 132 -0.68 17.20 -3.06
C ASP A 132 0.51 18.12 -3.45
N GLY A 133 1.11 17.89 -4.63
CA GLY A 133 2.29 18.61 -5.11
C GLY A 133 3.64 17.99 -4.72
N VAL A 134 3.67 17.01 -3.81
CA VAL A 134 4.89 16.31 -3.40
C VAL A 134 5.23 15.23 -4.43
N PRO A 135 6.42 15.27 -5.05
CA PRO A 135 6.85 14.23 -5.98
C PRO A 135 7.21 12.94 -5.22
N ALA A 136 6.91 11.80 -5.82
CA ALA A 136 7.22 10.49 -5.27
C ALA A 136 7.63 9.49 -6.35
N SER A 137 8.72 8.75 -6.10
CA SER A 137 9.01 7.53 -6.86
C SER A 137 8.21 6.36 -6.29
N GLN A 138 8.03 5.29 -7.08
CA GLN A 138 7.26 4.13 -6.68
C GLN A 138 8.09 2.84 -6.75
N GLU A 139 7.90 1.97 -5.77
CA GLU A 139 8.35 0.58 -5.76
C GLU A 139 7.12 -0.34 -5.83
N VAL A 140 7.12 -1.28 -6.77
CA VAL A 140 5.98 -2.18 -6.99
C VAL A 140 5.98 -3.31 -5.97
N ILE A 141 4.86 -3.49 -5.25
CA ILE A 141 4.67 -4.62 -4.33
C ILE A 141 3.87 -5.75 -5.00
N VAL A 142 2.91 -5.42 -5.89
CA VAL A 142 1.93 -6.35 -6.49
C VAL A 142 1.75 -6.13 -8.01
#